data_AF-A0A2G6LP76-F1
#
_entry.id   AF-A0A2G6LP76-F1
#
_cell.length_a   1.000
_cell.length_b   1.000
_cell.length_c   1.000
_cell.angle_alpha   90.00
_cell.angle_beta   90.00
_cell.angle_gamma   90.00
#
_symmetry.space_group_name_H-M   'P 1'
#
loop_
_entity.id
_entity.type
_entity.pdbx_description
1 polymer ?
#
loop_
_entity_poly.entity_id
_entity_poly.type
_entity_poly.pdbx_seq_one_letter_code
_entity_poly.pdbx_strand_id
1 'polypeptide(L)'
;MLQKNNAHFIVLLVLAVVLYGIHSYLGMYFFNITPFFPLWQIYLFLFITTALLVTTVYYQKKRKPQSVFAVFMVGTLIKMILALLFLLPLLLSDIPNKILDVVNFFIPYLIFLTAEVFIINKFLLKNNA
;
A
#
# COMPACT_ATOMS: atom_id res chain seq x y z
N MET A 1 -12.44 5.66 25.20
CA MET A 1 -12.80 6.90 24.45
C MET A 1 -12.08 6.86 23.09
N LEU A 2 -12.68 6.17 22.11
CA LEU A 2 -12.06 5.73 20.84
C LEU A 2 -12.63 6.44 19.60
N GLN A 3 -13.13 7.67 19.75
CA GLN A 3 -13.69 8.41 18.62
C GLN A 3 -12.82 9.60 18.24
N LYS A 4 -12.78 9.86 16.92
CA LYS A 4 -12.28 11.04 16.23
C LYS A 4 -10.87 10.89 15.61
N ASN A 5 -10.73 10.00 14.62
CA ASN A 5 -10.50 10.37 13.20
C ASN A 5 -10.09 9.14 12.36
N ASN A 6 -11.04 8.23 12.04
CA ASN A 6 -10.76 7.05 11.20
C ASN A 6 -10.75 7.38 9.69
N ALA A 7 -10.82 8.66 9.33
CA ALA A 7 -10.92 9.13 7.95
C ALA A 7 -9.79 8.57 7.06
N HIS A 8 -8.57 8.40 7.59
CA HIS A 8 -7.45 7.86 6.83
C HIS A 8 -7.66 6.39 6.42
N PHE A 9 -8.23 5.57 7.31
CA PHE A 9 -8.54 4.17 7.00
C PHE A 9 -9.67 4.05 5.98
N ILE A 10 -10.67 4.94 6.06
CA ILE A 10 -11.75 5.00 5.07
C ILE A 10 -11.19 5.41 3.71
N VAL A 11 -10.31 6.42 3.65
CA VAL A 11 -9.65 6.84 2.41
C VAL A 11 -8.83 5.69 1.83
N LEU A 12 -8.05 4.96 2.63
CA LEU A 12 -7.29 3.80 2.18
C LEU A 12 -8.19 2.66 1.69
N LEU A 13 -9.31 2.41 2.37
CA LEU A 13 -10.26 1.37 1.98
C LEU A 13 -10.95 1.72 0.66
N VAL A 14 -11.44 2.96 0.52
CA VAL A 14 -12.05 3.45 -0.72
C VAL A 14 -11.04 3.41 -1.85
N LEU A 15 -9.80 3.85 -1.62
CA LEU A 15 -8.71 3.76 -2.60
C LEU A 15 -8.48 2.29 -3.04
N ALA A 16 -8.41 1.36 -2.10
CA ALA A 16 -8.20 -0.06 -2.39
C ALA A 16 -9.33 -0.64 -3.24
N VAL A 17 -10.59 -0.38 -2.86
CA VAL A 17 -11.78 -0.89 -3.55
C VAL A 17 -11.92 -0.29 -4.95
N VAL A 18 -11.74 1.03 -5.09
CA VAL A 18 -11.81 1.72 -6.38
C VAL A 18 -10.72 1.25 -7.32
N LEU A 19 -9.46 1.19 -6.85
CA LEU A 19 -8.35 0.71 -7.68
C LEU A 19 -8.51 -0.76 -8.06
N TYR A 20 -8.95 -1.62 -7.12
CA TYR A 20 -9.24 -3.01 -7.41
C TYR A 20 -10.32 -3.15 -8.48
N GLY A 21 -11.42 -2.39 -8.37
CA GLY A 21 -12.50 -2.38 -9.35
C GLY A 21 -12.03 -1.94 -10.75
N ILE A 22 -11.29 -0.83 -10.84
CA ILE A 22 -10.72 -0.33 -12.11
C ILE A 22 -9.77 -1.37 -12.71
N HIS A 23 -8.84 -1.91 -11.91
CA HIS A 23 -7.86 -2.88 -12.39
C HIS A 23 -8.53 -4.19 -12.84
N SER A 24 -9.53 -4.67 -12.09
CA SER A 24 -10.28 -5.87 -12.44
C SER A 24 -11.09 -5.68 -13.72
N TYR A 25 -11.73 -4.52 -13.89
CA TYR A 25 -12.49 -4.17 -15.10
C TYR A 25 -11.58 -4.08 -16.33
N LEU A 26 -10.45 -3.37 -16.21
CA LEU A 26 -9.47 -3.28 -17.28
C LEU A 26 -8.84 -4.64 -17.61
N GLY A 27 -8.53 -5.45 -16.59
CA GLY A 27 -8.02 -6.80 -16.76
C GLY A 27 -8.98 -7.67 -17.56
N MET A 28 -10.25 -7.74 -17.13
CA MET A 28 -11.27 -8.55 -17.81
C MET A 28 -11.51 -8.12 -19.26
N TYR A 29 -11.46 -6.82 -19.56
CA TYR A 29 -11.75 -6.31 -20.91
C TYR A 29 -10.55 -6.36 -21.86
N PHE A 30 -9.34 -6.09 -21.37
CA PHE A 30 -8.13 -5.96 -22.21
C PHE A 30 -7.20 -7.17 -22.16
N PHE A 31 -7.19 -7.94 -21.08
CA PHE A 31 -6.18 -8.97 -20.82
C PHE A 31 -6.82 -10.29 -20.43
N ASN A 32 -6.89 -11.23 -21.38
CA ASN A 32 -7.42 -12.58 -21.15
C ASN A 32 -6.35 -13.52 -20.52
N ILE A 33 -5.54 -13.00 -19.59
CA ILE A 33 -4.37 -13.67 -19.02
C ILE A 33 -4.64 -13.94 -17.54
N THR A 34 -4.31 -15.14 -17.06
CA THR A 34 -4.36 -15.47 -15.64
C THR A 34 -3.07 -14.99 -14.96
N PRO A 35 -3.09 -13.90 -14.16
CA PRO A 35 -1.90 -13.42 -13.47
C PRO A 35 -1.43 -14.44 -12.42
N PHE A 36 -0.12 -14.48 -12.16
CA PHE A 36 0.47 -15.37 -11.16
C PHE A 36 -0.09 -15.11 -9.76
N PHE A 37 -0.23 -13.83 -9.39
CA PHE A 37 -0.93 -13.42 -8.19
C PHE A 37 -2.36 -12.98 -8.54
N PRO A 38 -3.39 -13.59 -7.93
CA PRO A 38 -4.73 -13.05 -7.99
C PRO A 38 -4.75 -11.58 -7.53
N LEU A 39 -5.44 -10.71 -8.28
CA LEU A 39 -5.47 -9.27 -7.98
C LEU A 39 -5.87 -8.99 -6.53
N TRP A 40 -6.85 -9.71 -5.98
CA TRP A 40 -7.28 -9.52 -4.60
C TRP A 40 -6.15 -9.70 -3.59
N GLN A 41 -5.16 -10.58 -3.84
CA GLN A 41 -4.01 -10.77 -2.96
C GLN A 41 -3.10 -9.54 -2.96
N ILE A 42 -2.87 -8.95 -4.14
CA ILE A 42 -2.06 -7.73 -4.31
C ILE A 42 -2.71 -6.60 -3.51
N TYR A 43 -3.99 -6.34 -3.73
CA TYR A 43 -4.68 -5.23 -3.06
C TYR A 43 -4.83 -5.44 -1.56
N LEU A 44 -5.05 -6.68 -1.12
CA LEU A 44 -5.09 -7.02 0.30
C LEU A 44 -3.72 -6.78 0.97
N PHE A 45 -2.63 -7.24 0.34
CA PHE A 45 -1.28 -7.00 0.83
C PHE A 45 -0.95 -5.50 0.92
N LEU A 46 -1.25 -4.73 -0.13
CA LEU A 46 -1.02 -3.28 -0.16
C LEU A 46 -1.85 -2.54 0.89
N PHE A 47 -3.11 -2.93 1.06
CA PHE A 47 -3.98 -2.35 2.08
C PHE A 47 -3.46 -2.65 3.49
N ILE A 48 -3.16 -3.92 3.81
CA ILE A 48 -2.69 -4.33 5.14
C ILE A 48 -1.38 -3.63 5.50
N THR A 49 -0.39 -3.65 4.61
CA THR A 49 0.93 -3.06 4.87
C THR A 49 0.84 -1.55 5.07
N THR A 50 0.04 -0.87 4.24
CA THR A 50 -0.19 0.59 4.37
C THR A 50 -0.96 0.93 5.64
N ALA A 51 -2.01 0.16 5.96
CA ALA A 51 -2.80 0.36 7.17
C ALA A 51 -1.94 0.15 8.44
N LEU A 52 -1.09 -0.88 8.46
CA LEU A 52 -0.17 -1.16 9.56
C LEU A 52 0.86 -0.03 9.74
N LEU A 53 1.40 0.48 8.64
CA LEU A 53 2.33 1.62 8.67
C LEU A 53 1.65 2.88 9.21
N VAL A 54 0.51 3.27 8.65
CA VAL A 54 -0.25 4.45 9.12
C VAL A 54 -0.63 4.31 10.59
N THR A 55 -1.02 3.11 11.02
CA THR A 55 -1.33 2.80 12.42
C THR A 55 -0.11 2.99 13.31
N THR A 56 1.04 2.42 12.93
CA THR A 56 2.31 2.54 13.65
C THR A 56 2.74 4.00 13.80
N VAL A 57 2.66 4.77 12.72
CA VAL A 57 3.02 6.20 12.74
C VAL A 57 2.04 7.01 13.60
N TYR A 58 0.74 6.71 13.55
CA TYR A 58 -0.25 7.36 14.39
C TYR A 58 -0.02 7.07 15.89
N TYR A 59 0.27 5.83 16.26
CA TYR A 59 0.64 5.48 17.63
C TYR A 59 1.93 6.19 18.06
N GLN A 60 2.91 6.28 17.17
CA GLN A 60 4.14 7.00 17.45
C GLN A 60 3.88 8.50 17.70
N LYS A 61 2.99 9.13 16.92
CA LYS A 61 2.59 10.53 17.13
C LYS A 61 2.02 10.76 18.53
N LYS A 62 1.26 9.80 19.08
CA LYS A 62 0.75 9.89 20.46
C LYS A 62 1.85 9.75 21.53
N ARG A 63 2.89 8.96 21.26
CA ARG A 63 3.95 8.66 22.25
C ARG A 63 5.12 9.63 22.20
N LYS A 64 5.70 9.85 21.01
CA LYS A 64 6.84 10.76 20.77
C LYS A 64 6.67 11.44 19.41
N PRO A 65 6.05 12.64 19.35
CA PRO A 65 5.82 13.38 18.10
C PRO A 65 7.10 13.66 17.29
N GLN A 66 8.23 13.87 17.96
CA GLN A 66 9.51 14.24 17.32
C GLN A 66 10.13 13.10 16.49
N SER A 67 9.76 11.83 16.75
CA SER A 67 10.30 10.67 16.02
C SER A 67 9.35 10.11 14.95
N VAL A 68 8.23 10.80 14.68
CA VAL A 68 7.19 10.36 13.72
C VAL A 68 7.77 10.18 12.32
N PHE A 69 8.58 11.13 11.85
CA PHE A 69 9.20 11.05 10.53
C PHE A 69 10.20 9.89 10.43
N ALA A 70 11.03 9.66 11.46
CA ALA A 70 11.96 8.54 11.48
C ALA A 70 11.24 7.19 11.45
N VAL A 71 10.16 7.02 12.22
CA VAL A 71 9.35 5.80 12.22
C VAL A 71 8.63 5.60 10.88
N PHE A 72 8.16 6.68 10.27
CA PHE A 72 7.61 6.62 8.91
C PHE A 72 8.65 6.10 7.91
N MET A 73 9.84 6.71 7.87
CA MET A 73 10.91 6.31 6.95
C MET A 73 11.33 4.84 7.11
N VAL A 74 11.54 4.39 8.34
CA VAL A 74 11.87 2.99 8.62
C VAL A 74 10.71 2.06 8.26
N GLY A 75 9.47 2.45 8.58
CA GLY A 75 8.28 1.68 8.22
C GLY A 75 8.13 1.52 6.70
N THR A 76 8.33 2.59 5.93
CA THR A 76 8.26 2.57 4.47
C THR A 76 9.38 1.70 3.89
N LEU A 77 10.59 1.76 4.45
CA LEU A 77 11.68 0.87 4.05
C LEU A 77 11.35 -0.61 4.31
N ILE A 78 10.81 -0.93 5.48
CA ILE A 78 10.35 -2.30 5.80
C ILE A 78 9.26 -2.73 4.81
N LYS A 79 8.31 -1.85 4.48
CA LYS A 79 7.27 -2.14 3.48
C LYS A 79 7.85 -2.40 2.08
N MET A 80 8.89 -1.67 1.68
CA MET A 80 9.61 -1.93 0.42
C MET A 80 10.25 -3.32 0.42
N ILE A 81 10.89 -3.72 1.52
CA ILE A 81 11.44 -5.08 1.66
C ILE A 81 10.33 -6.13 1.60
N LEU A 82 9.22 -5.92 2.30
CA LEU A 82 8.06 -6.83 2.24
C LEU A 82 7.48 -6.94 0.83
N ALA A 83 7.47 -5.87 0.04
CA ALA A 83 7.03 -5.89 -1.35
C ALA A 83 7.97 -6.75 -2.22
N LEU A 84 9.29 -6.67 -2.00
CA LEU A 84 10.25 -7.56 -2.67
C LEU A 84 10.04 -9.01 -2.26
N LEU A 85 9.82 -9.28 -0.97
CA LEU A 85 9.53 -10.64 -0.47
C LEU A 85 8.21 -11.18 -1.03
N PHE A 86 7.18 -10.33 -1.19
CA PHE A 86 5.92 -10.71 -1.80
C PHE A 86 6.10 -11.10 -3.28
N LEU A 87 6.94 -10.38 -4.02
CA LEU A 87 7.26 -10.68 -5.41
C LEU A 87 8.26 -11.83 -5.59
N LEU A 88 9.00 -12.20 -4.54
CA LEU A 88 10.05 -13.20 -4.62
C LEU A 88 9.60 -14.54 -5.25
N PRO A 89 8.42 -15.11 -4.94
CA PRO A 89 7.96 -16.34 -5.57
C PRO A 89 7.80 -16.21 -7.10
N LEU A 90 7.32 -15.06 -7.57
CA LEU A 90 7.20 -14.77 -9.00
C LEU A 90 8.59 -14.63 -9.65
N LEU A 91 9.51 -13.90 -9.00
CA LEU A 91 10.85 -13.66 -9.51
C LEU A 91 11.64 -14.98 -9.68
N LEU A 92 11.44 -15.93 -8.76
CA LEU A 92 12.10 -17.24 -8.78
C LEU A 92 11.37 -18.30 -9.63
N SER A 93 10.13 -18.06 -10.06
CA SER A 93 9.37 -19.01 -10.90
C SER A 93 9.95 -19.15 -12.31
N ASP A 94 9.62 -20.20 -13.06
CA ASP A 94 10.06 -20.36 -14.46
C ASP A 94 9.05 -19.82 -15.49
N ILE A 95 8.12 -18.96 -15.04
CA ILE A 95 6.99 -18.50 -15.88
C ILE A 95 7.48 -17.56 -16.99
N PRO A 96 7.04 -17.76 -18.24
CA PRO A 96 7.34 -16.83 -19.33
C PRO A 96 6.62 -15.48 -19.10
N ASN A 97 7.29 -14.37 -19.41
CA ASN A 97 6.74 -13.00 -19.34
C ASN A 97 6.35 -12.47 -17.94
N LYS A 98 7.20 -12.71 -16.93
CA LYS A 98 7.06 -12.17 -15.54
C LYS A 98 6.88 -10.65 -15.44
N ILE A 99 7.32 -9.91 -16.46
CA ILE A 99 7.28 -8.44 -16.47
C ILE A 99 5.84 -7.93 -16.27
N LEU A 100 4.85 -8.59 -16.88
CA LEU A 100 3.45 -8.18 -16.76
C LEU A 100 2.96 -8.30 -15.31
N ASP A 101 3.24 -9.41 -14.65
CA ASP A 101 2.87 -9.62 -13.24
C ASP A 101 3.59 -8.64 -12.29
N VAL A 102 4.87 -8.33 -12.56
CA VAL A 102 5.62 -7.33 -11.81
C VAL A 102 4.97 -5.94 -11.97
N VAL A 103 4.61 -5.55 -13.18
CA VAL A 103 3.94 -4.26 -13.46
C VAL A 103 2.56 -4.21 -12.79
N ASN A 104 1.79 -5.29 -12.84
CA ASN A 104 0.48 -5.41 -12.19
C ASN A 104 0.57 -5.19 -10.67
N PHE A 105 1.69 -5.54 -10.05
CA PHE A 105 1.94 -5.25 -8.64
C PHE A 105 2.47 -3.81 -8.42
N PHE A 106 3.44 -3.38 -9.22
CA PHE A 106 4.16 -2.12 -8.97
C PHE A 106 3.30 -0.87 -9.21
N ILE A 107 2.40 -0.88 -10.19
CA ILE A 107 1.49 0.24 -10.45
C ILE A 107 0.62 0.55 -9.21
N PRO A 108 -0.17 -0.40 -8.67
CA PRO A 108 -0.95 -0.13 -7.47
C PRO A 108 -0.05 0.13 -6.25
N TYR A 109 1.11 -0.52 -6.14
CA TYR A 109 2.07 -0.22 -5.06
C TYR A 109 2.46 1.25 -5.02
N LEU A 110 2.81 1.85 -6.17
CA LEU A 110 3.18 3.27 -6.26
C LEU A 110 2.01 4.17 -5.87
N ILE A 111 0.78 3.85 -6.30
CA ILE A 111 -0.40 4.63 -5.94
C ILE A 111 -0.64 4.59 -4.42
N PHE A 112 -0.51 3.41 -3.80
CA PHE A 112 -0.60 3.27 -2.34
C PHE A 112 0.52 4.02 -1.61
N LEU A 113 1.74 4.01 -2.14
CA LEU A 113 2.86 4.78 -1.59
C LEU A 113 2.60 6.29 -1.67
N THR A 114 2.07 6.79 -2.78
CA THR A 114 1.68 8.20 -2.91
C THR A 114 0.58 8.57 -1.91
N ALA A 115 -0.45 7.73 -1.78
CA ALA A 115 -1.52 7.94 -0.80
C ALA A 115 -0.98 7.94 0.64
N GLU A 116 -0.06 7.04 0.94
CA GLU A 116 0.65 6.97 2.22
C GLU A 116 1.38 8.29 2.52
N VAL A 117 2.26 8.75 1.63
CA VAL A 117 2.98 10.04 1.78
C VAL A 117 2.01 11.20 1.99
N PHE A 118 0.92 11.25 1.21
CA PHE A 118 -0.09 12.28 1.34
C PHE A 118 -0.79 12.25 2.70
N ILE A 119 -1.17 11.07 3.19
CA ILE A 119 -1.85 10.89 4.48
C ILE A 119 -0.93 11.35 5.62
N ILE A 120 0.32 10.89 5.62
CA ILE A 120 1.29 11.21 6.67
C ILE A 120 1.59 12.72 6.67
N ASN A 121 1.84 13.31 5.50
CA ASN A 121 2.15 14.74 5.41
C ASN A 121 0.96 15.62 5.83
N LYS A 122 -0.23 15.36 5.25
CA LYS A 122 -1.42 16.19 5.46
C LYS A 122 -2.01 16.06 6.87
N PHE A 123 -2.03 14.85 7.42
CA PHE A 123 -2.79 14.59 8.65
C PHE A 123 -1.91 14.33 9.87
N LEU A 124 -0.66 13.90 9.69
CA LEU A 124 0.23 13.60 10.80
C LEU A 124 1.28 14.69 11.04
N LEU A 125 1.82 15.33 10.00
CA LEU A 125 2.92 16.31 10.14
C LEU A 125 2.46 17.79 10.14
N LYS A 126 1.37 18.14 9.44
CA LYS A 126 0.89 19.55 9.29
C LYS A 126 0.23 20.17 10.56
N ASN A 127 0.72 19.83 11.75
CA ASN A 127 0.40 20.56 12.99
C ASN A 127 1.61 21.31 13.58
N ASN A 128 2.75 21.37 12.87
CA ASN A 128 3.98 22.03 13.30
C ASN A 128 4.42 23.17 12.37
N ALA A 129 3.51 23.84 11.67
CA ALA A 129 3.79 25.04 10.89
C ALA A 129 2.88 26.18 11.34
#